data_AF-A0A150UQM3-F1
#
_entry.id   AF-A0A150UQM3-F1
#
_cell.length_a   1.000
_cell.length_b   1.000
_cell.length_c   1.000
_cell.angle_alpha   90.00
_cell.angle_beta   90.00
_cell.angle_gamma   90.00
#
_symmetry.space_group_name_H-M   'P 1'
#
loop_
_entity.id
_entity.type
_entity.pdbx_description
1 polymer ?
#
loop_
_entity_poly.entity_id
_entity_poly.type
_entity_poly.pdbx_seq_one_letter_code
_entity_poly.pdbx_strand_id
1 'polypeptide(L)'
;EAVRAATYMLNITLLKSLGMKSPYTCLAEQQYALLQPNVSNLRAYSCVTYVLNQSIKRGDKFAPRALKGKLIGYEVGSYTIYRIYILLLRKV
;
A
#
# COMPACT_ATOMS: atom_id res chain seq x y z
N GLU A 1 -20.51 2.84 -1.84
CA GLU A 1 -19.07 3.06 -1.55
C GLU A 1 -18.14 2.15 -2.35
N ALA A 2 -18.36 0.83 -2.36
CA ALA A 2 -17.48 -0.12 -3.06
C ALA A 2 -17.22 0.21 -4.55
N VAL A 3 -18.24 0.64 -5.30
CA VAL A 3 -18.09 1.03 -6.72
C VAL A 3 -17.18 2.25 -6.88
N ARG A 4 -17.32 3.25 -6.00
CA ARG A 4 -16.48 4.45 -6.01
C ARG A 4 -15.05 4.14 -5.60
N ALA A 5 -14.86 3.21 -4.66
CA ALA A 5 -13.54 2.72 -4.27
C ALA A 5 -12.88 1.94 -5.41
N ALA A 6 -13.61 1.04 -6.08
CA ALA A 6 -13.09 0.25 -7.20
C ALA A 6 -12.71 1.13 -8.40
N THR A 7 -13.57 2.07 -8.79
CA THR A 7 -13.28 3.04 -9.85
C THR A 7 -12.09 3.92 -9.51
N TYR A 8 -12.00 4.39 -8.26
CA TYR A 8 -10.84 5.13 -7.77
C TYR A 8 -9.55 4.30 -7.91
N MET A 9 -9.55 3.06 -7.43
CA MET A 9 -8.39 2.16 -7.55
C MET A 9 -7.99 1.95 -9.01
N LEU A 10 -8.94 1.68 -9.91
CA LEU A 10 -8.65 1.48 -11.34
C LEU A 10 -7.96 2.71 -11.97
N ASN A 11 -8.37 3.91 -11.58
CA ASN A 11 -7.83 5.15 -12.15
C ASN A 11 -6.40 5.47 -11.67
N ILE A 12 -6.02 5.04 -10.46
CA ILE A 12 -4.68 5.29 -9.89
C ILE A 12 -3.72 4.11 -10.00
N THR A 13 -4.22 2.91 -10.30
CA THR A 13 -3.38 1.71 -10.39
C THR A 13 -2.51 1.77 -11.63
N LEU A 14 -1.23 1.41 -11.47
CA LEU A 14 -0.28 1.34 -12.58
C LEU A 14 -0.60 0.16 -13.47
N LEU A 15 -0.70 0.39 -14.78
CA LEU A 15 -1.00 -0.63 -15.76
C LEU A 15 0.23 -0.91 -16.62
N LYS A 16 0.55 -2.20 -16.79
CA LYS A 16 1.65 -2.63 -17.68
C LYS A 16 1.42 -2.19 -19.13
N SER A 17 0.18 -2.22 -19.61
CA SER A 17 -0.20 -1.78 -20.95
C SER A 17 0.05 -0.29 -21.20
N LEU A 18 0.12 0.52 -20.14
CA LEU A 18 0.42 1.95 -20.19
C LEU A 18 1.88 2.25 -19.83
N GLY A 19 2.78 1.26 -19.91
CA GLY A 19 4.20 1.43 -19.57
C GLY A 19 4.43 1.72 -18.09
N MET A 20 3.67 1.07 -17.21
CA MET A 20 3.69 1.31 -15.75
C MET A 20 3.22 2.71 -15.33
N LYS A 21 2.38 3.36 -16.16
CA LYS A 21 1.64 4.57 -15.80
C LYS A 21 0.20 4.24 -15.40
N SER A 22 -0.43 5.14 -14.64
CA SER A 22 -1.86 5.06 -14.32
C SER A 22 -2.71 5.78 -15.39
N PRO A 23 -3.97 5.38 -15.61
CA PRO A 23 -4.88 6.11 -16.51
C PRO A 23 -4.99 7.61 -16.16
N TYR A 24 -5.04 7.92 -14.86
CA TYR A 24 -5.07 9.30 -14.37
C TYR A 24 -3.83 10.09 -14.81
N THR A 25 -2.63 9.52 -14.65
CA THR A 25 -1.39 10.18 -15.07
C THR A 25 -1.31 10.39 -16.58
N CYS A 26 -1.78 9.44 -17.39
CA CYS A 26 -1.79 9.58 -18.85
C CYS A 26 -2.71 10.72 -19.31
N LEU A 27 -3.91 10.84 -18.73
CA LEU A 27 -4.84 11.92 -19.05
C LEU A 27 -4.29 13.28 -18.58
N ALA A 28 -3.68 13.30 -17.40
CA ALA A 28 -3.14 14.52 -16.84
C ALA A 28 -1.90 15.04 -17.58
N GLU A 29 -1.03 14.17 -18.09
CA GLU A 29 0.09 14.53 -18.97
C GLU A 29 -0.38 15.18 -20.29
N GLN A 30 -1.58 14.83 -20.78
CA GLN A 30 -2.15 15.46 -21.97
C GLN A 30 -2.69 16.88 -21.70
N GLN A 31 -3.06 17.18 -20.45
CA GLN A 31 -3.66 18.47 -20.08
C GLN A 31 -2.70 19.43 -19.38
N TYR A 32 -1.67 18.92 -18.69
CA TYR A 32 -0.78 19.71 -17.85
C TYR A 32 0.69 19.28 -18.04
N ALA A 33 1.59 20.27 -18.17
CA ALA A 33 3.00 20.04 -18.49
C ALA A 33 3.81 19.35 -17.38
N LEU A 34 3.38 19.46 -16.12
CA LEU A 34 4.05 18.90 -14.95
C LEU A 34 3.00 18.51 -13.90
N LEU A 35 2.62 17.23 -13.87
CA LEU A 35 1.71 16.74 -12.85
C LEU A 35 2.51 16.07 -11.73
N GLN A 36 2.49 16.70 -10.55
CA GLN A 36 2.94 16.01 -9.34
C GLN A 36 1.98 14.85 -9.05
N PRO A 37 2.48 13.64 -8.73
CA PRO A 37 1.61 12.52 -8.42
C PRO A 37 0.73 12.88 -7.22
N ASN A 38 -0.58 12.62 -7.32
CA ASN A 38 -1.47 12.84 -6.20
C ASN A 38 -1.19 11.78 -5.11
N VAL A 39 -0.38 12.17 -4.12
CA VAL A 39 0.01 11.33 -2.99
C VAL A 39 -0.97 11.41 -1.81
N SER A 40 -2.11 12.10 -1.95
CA SER A 40 -3.04 12.34 -0.83
C SER A 40 -3.55 11.05 -0.17
N ASN A 41 -3.59 9.96 -0.93
CA ASN A 41 -4.08 8.66 -0.48
C ASN A 41 -2.95 7.62 -0.32
N LEU A 42 -1.69 8.01 -0.58
CA LEU A 42 -0.54 7.22 -0.16
C LEU A 42 -0.37 7.45 1.33
N ARG A 43 -0.37 6.36 2.10
CA ARG A 43 -0.14 6.46 3.54
C ARG A 43 1.27 7.01 3.79
N ALA A 44 1.35 8.11 4.52
CA ALA A 44 2.62 8.65 4.97
C ALA A 44 3.45 7.56 5.68
N TYR A 45 4.76 7.58 5.46
CA TYR A 45 5.69 6.78 6.28
C TYR A 45 5.38 7.02 7.78
N SER A 46 5.51 5.98 8.60
CA SER A 46 5.11 5.90 10.02
C SER A 46 3.62 5.70 10.30
N CYS A 47 2.76 5.54 9.29
CA CYS A 47 1.33 5.25 9.53
C CYS A 47 1.13 3.92 10.29
N VAL A 48 0.07 3.86 11.10
CA VAL A 48 -0.37 2.60 11.74
C VAL A 48 -0.85 1.64 10.66
N THR A 49 -0.27 0.44 10.64
CA THR A 49 -0.65 -0.63 9.72
C THR A 49 -0.88 -1.94 10.47
N TYR A 50 -1.62 -2.85 9.84
CA TYR A 50 -1.95 -4.15 10.39
C TYR A 50 -1.48 -5.24 9.42
N VAL A 51 -0.68 -6.18 9.90
CA VAL A 51 -0.15 -7.28 9.09
C VAL A 51 -0.63 -8.63 9.58
N LEU A 52 -0.72 -9.60 8.68
CA LEU A 52 -1.09 -10.97 9.03
C LEU A 52 -0.03 -11.60 9.96
N ASN A 53 -0.46 -12.09 11.11
CA ASN A 53 0.35 -12.88 12.01
C ASN A 53 0.48 -14.32 11.48
N GLN A 54 1.62 -14.65 10.88
CA GLN A 54 1.89 -15.99 10.36
C GLN A 54 2.36 -16.99 11.44
N SER A 55 2.58 -16.51 12.67
CA SER A 55 3.09 -17.33 13.78
C SER A 55 2.00 -18.11 14.52
N ILE A 56 0.73 -17.93 14.15
CA ILE A 56 -0.41 -18.55 14.85
C ILE A 56 -0.48 -20.03 14.51
N LYS A 57 -0.51 -20.87 15.55
CA LYS A 57 -0.62 -22.33 15.39
C LYS A 57 -1.99 -22.73 14.87
N ARG A 58 -2.03 -23.83 14.11
CA ARG A 58 -3.29 -24.43 13.64
C ARG A 58 -4.08 -24.94 14.85
N GLY A 59 -5.25 -24.35 15.11
CA GLY A 59 -6.11 -24.67 16.27
C GLY A 59 -6.51 -23.43 17.06
N ASP A 60 -5.67 -22.40 17.08
CA ASP A 60 -5.90 -21.16 17.84
C ASP A 60 -6.81 -20.19 17.08
N LYS A 61 -8.09 -20.58 16.91
CA LYS A 61 -9.07 -19.80 16.13
C LYS A 61 -9.34 -18.40 16.70
N PHE A 62 -9.23 -18.24 18.01
CA PHE A 62 -9.49 -16.97 18.71
C PHE A 62 -8.26 -16.06 18.83
N ALA A 63 -7.08 -16.52 18.40
CA ALA A 63 -5.88 -15.69 18.46
C ALA A 63 -5.96 -14.52 17.45
N PRO A 64 -5.49 -13.32 17.84
CA PRO A 64 -5.53 -12.15 16.96
C PRO A 64 -4.64 -12.35 15.74
N ARG A 65 -5.26 -12.41 14.55
CA ARG A 65 -4.58 -12.61 13.26
C ARG A 65 -3.86 -11.39 12.71
N ALA A 66 -4.08 -10.22 13.30
CA ALA A 66 -3.48 -8.96 12.86
C ALA A 66 -2.48 -8.45 13.89
N LEU A 67 -1.24 -8.21 13.47
CA LEU A 67 -0.24 -7.49 14.25
C LEU A 67 -0.23 -6.02 13.87
N LYS A 68 -0.28 -5.15 14.87
CA LYS A 68 -0.15 -3.71 14.69
C LYS A 68 1.33 -3.35 14.50
N GLY A 69 1.63 -2.58 13.47
CA GLY A 69 2.97 -2.07 13.17
C GLY A 69 2.94 -0.67 12.58
N LYS A 70 4.11 -0.18 12.18
CA LYS A 70 4.28 1.09 11.46
C LYS A 70 4.91 0.83 10.10
N LEU A 71 4.36 1.42 9.04
CA LEU A 71 4.97 1.36 7.70
C LEU A 71 6.23 2.22 7.69
N ILE A 72 7.42 1.63 7.55
CA ILE A 72 8.68 2.39 7.45
C ILE A 72 8.99 2.74 6.01
N GLY A 73 8.64 1.87 5.07
CA GLY A 73 8.65 2.21 3.66
C GLY A 73 8.60 1.01 2.73
N TYR A 74 9.26 1.11 1.59
CA TYR A 74 9.30 0.06 0.57
C TYR A 74 10.74 -0.41 0.36
N GLU A 75 10.91 -1.64 -0.12
CA GLU A 75 12.22 -2.14 -0.52
C GLU A 75 12.76 -1.37 -1.73
N VAL A 76 14.07 -1.08 -1.73
CA VAL A 76 14.72 -0.37 -2.84
C VAL A 76 14.60 -1.23 -4.09
N GLY A 77 13.96 -0.70 -5.13
CA GLY A 77 13.71 -1.41 -6.39
C GLY A 77 12.39 -2.21 -6.45
N SER A 78 11.56 -2.19 -5.39
CA SER A 78 10.25 -2.86 -5.39
C SER A 78 9.16 -2.03 -4.73
N TYR A 79 8.15 -1.66 -5.51
CA TYR A 79 6.96 -0.93 -5.01
C TYR A 79 5.93 -1.85 -4.33
N THR A 80 6.09 -3.17 -4.45
CA THR A 80 5.15 -4.16 -3.89
C THR A 80 5.62 -4.70 -2.54
N ILE A 81 6.92 -4.62 -2.25
CA ILE A 81 7.48 -5.12 -1.00
C ILE A 81 7.53 -3.98 0.03
N TYR A 82 6.62 -4.01 0.99
CA TYR A 82 6.55 -3.06 2.09
C TYR A 82 7.41 -3.51 3.28
N ARG A 83 8.07 -2.56 3.94
CA ARG A 83 8.83 -2.73 5.18
C ARG A 83 8.02 -2.18 6.35
N ILE A 84 7.67 -3.08 7.27
CA ILE A 84 6.83 -2.75 8.42
C ILE A 84 7.61 -3.04 9.70
N TYR A 85 7.57 -2.08 10.62
CA TYR A 85 8.14 -2.20 11.94
C TYR A 85 7.10 -2.63 12.95
N ILE A 86 7.38 -3.75 13.63
CA ILE A 86 6.50 -4.36 14.62
C ILE A 86 7.24 -4.36 15.95
N LEU A 87 6.84 -3.48 16.86
CA LEU A 87 7.47 -3.34 18.18
C LEU A 87 7.46 -4.64 19.00
N LEU A 88 6.36 -5.40 18.93
CA LEU A 88 6.13 -6.59 19.75
C LEU A 88 6.99 -7.82 19.35
N LEU A 89 7.64 -7.80 18.19
CA LEU A 89 8.44 -8.92 17.70
C LEU A 89 9.94 -8.77 17.98
N ARG A 90 10.40 -7.60 18.42
CA ARG A 90 11.80 -7.44 18.87
C ARG A 90 11.92 -7.97 20.30
N LYS A 91 12.51 -9.15 20.45
CA LYS A 91 13.14 -9.53 21.72
C LYS A 91 14.42 -8.69 21.86
N VAL A 92 14.54 -7.95 22.96
CA VAL A 92 15.81 -7.34 23.40
C VAL A 92 16.71 -8.45 23.91
#